data_AF-A0A380RU67-F1
#
_entry.id   AF-A0A380RU67-F1
#
_cell.length_a   1.000
_cell.length_b   1.000
_cell.length_c   1.000
_cell.angle_alpha   90.00
_cell.angle_beta   90.00
_cell.angle_gamma   90.00
#
_symmetry.space_group_name_H-M   'P 1'
#
loop_
_entity.id
_entity.type
_entity.pdbx_description
1 polymer ?
#
loop_
_entity_poly.entity_id
_entity_poly.type
_entity_poly.pdbx_seq_one_letter_code
_entity_poly.pdbx_strand_id
1 'polypeptide(L)'
;MSFIKISLIFLVTATAFSCSDKQESSSNNVDTKAIEKIQTFYTNYIFGDEFANDSVIAKYCTKNLAQELSKEYDNEFSDGGGYAVWKFRSDAQDGEDIREIEKIEPLGDGKYTVHYNDMGNKGTHTITIVQQDGEIFFDKLD
;
A
#
# COMPACT_ATOMS: atom_id res chain seq x y z
N MET A 1 -46.92 -57.58 -19.41
CA MET A 1 -46.37 -56.23 -19.68
C MET A 1 -45.85 -55.63 -18.39
N SER A 2 -44.54 -55.43 -18.31
CA SER A 2 -43.86 -54.19 -17.88
C SER A 2 -42.52 -54.56 -17.28
N PHE A 3 -41.50 -54.12 -18.00
CA PHE A 3 -40.07 -54.12 -17.73
C PHE A 3 -39.81 -53.20 -16.51
N ILE A 4 -38.71 -53.22 -15.76
CA ILE A 4 -37.29 -53.11 -16.15
C ILE A 4 -36.44 -53.56 -14.95
N LYS A 5 -35.45 -54.44 -15.19
CA LYS A 5 -34.23 -54.55 -14.38
C LYS A 5 -33.23 -53.51 -14.91
N ILE A 6 -32.47 -52.86 -14.03
CA ILE A 6 -31.00 -52.78 -14.11
C ILE A 6 -30.48 -52.08 -12.85
N SER A 7 -29.60 -52.81 -12.17
CA SER A 7 -28.75 -52.40 -11.07
C SER A 7 -27.61 -51.55 -11.60
N LEU A 8 -27.23 -50.48 -10.90
CA LEU A 8 -25.87 -49.95 -11.00
C LEU A 8 -25.48 -49.21 -9.72
N ILE A 9 -24.77 -49.93 -8.85
CA ILE A 9 -23.93 -49.38 -7.81
C ILE A 9 -22.69 -48.83 -8.51
N PHE A 10 -22.46 -47.53 -8.45
CA PHE A 10 -21.14 -46.95 -8.74
C PHE A 10 -20.46 -46.62 -7.42
N LEU A 11 -19.52 -47.49 -7.04
CA LEU A 11 -18.44 -47.14 -6.14
C LEU A 11 -17.36 -46.47 -6.99
N VAL A 12 -17.07 -45.19 -6.74
CA VAL A 12 -15.85 -44.54 -7.24
C VAL A 12 -15.12 -43.97 -6.04
N THR A 13 -14.08 -44.70 -5.62
CA THR A 13 -12.97 -44.16 -4.83
C THR A 13 -11.91 -43.67 -5.80
N ALA A 14 -11.55 -42.38 -5.75
CA ALA A 14 -10.17 -41.89 -5.86
C ALA A 14 -10.12 -40.35 -6.04
N THR A 15 -9.28 -39.75 -5.19
CA THR A 15 -8.36 -38.62 -5.46
C THR A 15 -8.90 -37.20 -5.71
N ALA A 16 -8.70 -36.37 -4.67
CA ALA A 16 -8.35 -34.96 -4.66
C ALA A 16 -8.60 -34.10 -5.93
N PHE A 17 -9.48 -33.11 -5.76
CA PHE A 17 -9.24 -31.76 -6.29
C PHE A 17 -9.33 -30.80 -5.11
N SER A 18 -8.19 -30.56 -4.44
CA SER A 18 -7.99 -29.32 -3.71
C SER A 18 -7.52 -28.29 -4.74
N CYS A 19 -8.39 -27.32 -5.03
CA CYS A 19 -8.10 -26.10 -5.76
C CYS A 19 -9.07 -25.08 -5.13
N SER A 20 -8.65 -24.08 -4.36
CA SER A 20 -7.49 -23.23 -4.55
C SER A 20 -7.14 -22.55 -3.21
N ASP A 21 -6.02 -22.93 -2.59
CA ASP A 21 -5.38 -22.17 -1.50
C ASP A 21 -4.09 -21.54 -2.02
N LYS A 22 -4.20 -20.68 -3.03
CA LYS A 22 -3.07 -19.84 -3.51
C LYS A 22 -3.27 -18.34 -3.33
N GLN A 23 -4.40 -17.91 -2.76
CA GLN A 23 -4.72 -16.49 -2.63
C GLN A 23 -4.33 -15.90 -1.27
N GLU A 24 -4.33 -16.69 -0.19
CA GLU A 24 -4.05 -16.21 1.16
C GLU A 24 -2.55 -16.07 1.44
N SER A 25 -1.72 -17.03 1.01
CA SER A 25 -0.26 -16.99 1.20
C SER A 25 0.44 -15.90 0.38
N SER A 26 -0.07 -15.58 -0.81
CA SER A 26 0.50 -14.54 -1.68
C SER A 26 0.07 -13.14 -1.27
N SER A 27 -1.20 -12.96 -0.87
CA SER A 27 -1.70 -11.68 -0.34
C SER A 27 -0.95 -11.28 0.92
N ASN A 28 -0.82 -12.20 1.88
CA ASN A 28 -0.11 -11.94 3.13
C ASN A 28 1.35 -11.50 2.92
N ASN A 29 2.02 -12.01 1.87
CA ASN A 29 3.38 -11.59 1.53
C ASN A 29 3.44 -10.17 0.94
N VAL A 30 2.51 -9.84 0.05
CA VAL A 30 2.42 -8.49 -0.55
C VAL A 30 2.07 -7.46 0.51
N ASP A 31 1.09 -7.74 1.36
CA ASP A 31 0.69 -6.83 2.45
C ASP A 31 1.84 -6.57 3.42
N THR A 32 2.56 -7.63 3.82
CA THR A 32 3.74 -7.48 4.69
C THR A 32 4.78 -6.55 4.04
N LYS A 33 5.11 -6.77 2.76
CA LYS A 33 6.09 -5.94 2.04
C LYS A 33 5.61 -4.50 1.83
N ALA A 34 4.33 -4.31 1.55
CA ALA A 34 3.75 -2.99 1.38
C ALA A 34 3.80 -2.21 2.70
N ILE A 35 3.39 -2.84 3.81
CA ILE A 35 3.45 -2.27 5.16
C ILE A 35 4.90 -1.91 5.52
N GLU A 36 5.85 -2.81 5.31
CA GLU A 36 7.28 -2.55 5.54
C GLU A 36 7.79 -1.37 4.70
N LYS A 37 7.39 -1.30 3.42
CA LYS A 37 7.80 -0.22 2.52
C LYS A 37 7.19 1.12 2.92
N ILE A 38 5.92 1.17 3.30
CA ILE A 38 5.23 2.36 3.82
C ILE A 38 5.89 2.81 5.12
N GLN A 39 6.09 1.89 6.08
CA GLN A 39 6.73 2.18 7.36
C GLN A 39 8.12 2.79 7.16
N THR A 40 8.94 2.18 6.30
CA THR A 40 10.29 2.67 6.00
C THR A 40 10.25 4.06 5.37
N PHE A 41 9.34 4.30 4.44
CA PHE A 41 9.22 5.60 3.78
C PHE A 41 8.89 6.71 4.79
N TYR A 42 7.88 6.47 5.63
CA TYR A 42 7.46 7.43 6.63
C TYR A 42 8.55 7.68 7.68
N THR A 43 9.11 6.62 8.26
CA THR A 43 10.11 6.75 9.33
C THR A 43 11.36 7.47 8.87
N ASN A 44 11.82 7.26 7.63
CA ASN A 44 13.07 7.86 7.17
C ASN A 44 12.88 9.23 6.50
N TYR A 45 11.83 9.41 5.70
CA TYR A 45 11.70 10.56 4.80
C TYR A 45 10.56 11.53 5.16
N ILE A 46 9.48 11.04 5.77
CA ILE A 46 8.35 11.89 6.14
C ILE A 46 8.52 12.45 7.54
N PHE A 47 8.88 11.59 8.50
CA PHE A 47 9.08 11.93 9.91
C PHE A 47 10.56 11.92 10.33
N GLY A 48 11.43 11.34 9.51
CA GLY A 48 12.88 11.34 9.72
C GLY A 48 13.59 12.55 9.10
N ASP A 49 14.92 12.51 9.16
CA ASP A 49 15.78 13.61 8.71
C ASP A 49 16.32 13.41 7.27
N GLU A 50 15.93 12.33 6.57
CA GLU A 50 16.38 12.08 5.21
C GLU A 50 15.54 12.85 4.17
N PHE A 51 16.20 13.40 3.15
CA PHE A 51 15.51 14.08 2.06
C PHE A 51 14.94 13.10 1.04
N ALA A 52 13.64 13.23 0.74
CA ALA A 52 12.97 12.53 -0.36
C ALA A 52 13.35 13.12 -1.73
N ASN A 53 14.60 12.90 -2.15
CA ASN A 53 15.11 13.33 -3.46
C ASN A 53 14.56 12.48 -4.63
N ASP A 54 14.91 12.83 -5.86
CA ASP A 54 14.49 12.12 -7.09
C ASP A 54 14.68 10.60 -7.03
N SER A 55 15.80 10.12 -6.47
CA SER A 55 16.09 8.69 -6.37
C SER A 55 15.15 7.99 -5.39
N VAL A 56 14.84 8.65 -4.26
CA VAL A 56 13.87 8.16 -3.28
C VAL A 56 12.48 8.16 -3.90
N ILE A 57 12.05 9.26 -4.52
CA ILE A 57 10.74 9.33 -5.16
C ILE A 57 10.59 8.28 -6.25
N ALA A 58 11.61 8.07 -7.10
CA ALA A 58 11.60 7.02 -8.11
C ALA A 58 11.57 5.60 -7.51
N LYS A 59 12.13 5.40 -6.31
CA LYS A 59 12.14 4.11 -5.60
C LYS A 59 10.80 3.80 -4.94
N TYR A 60 10.06 4.80 -4.49
CA TYR A 60 8.84 4.62 -3.70
C TYR A 60 7.57 4.89 -4.48
N CYS A 61 7.55 5.88 -5.36
CA CYS A 61 6.36 6.34 -6.06
C CYS A 61 6.35 5.87 -7.52
N THR A 62 5.16 5.66 -8.07
CA THR A 62 5.00 5.58 -9.53
C THR A 62 5.31 6.93 -10.15
N LYS A 63 5.57 6.95 -11.47
CA LYS A 63 5.73 8.20 -12.21
C LYS A 63 4.50 9.11 -12.09
N ASN A 64 3.30 8.53 -12.00
CA ASN A 64 2.07 9.29 -11.86
C ASN A 64 2.04 10.05 -10.53
N LEU A 65 2.24 9.35 -9.41
CA LEU A 65 2.28 9.99 -8.10
C LEU A 65 3.42 11.00 -7.98
N ALA A 66 4.61 10.68 -8.52
CA ALA A 66 5.73 11.61 -8.53
C ALA A 66 5.41 12.92 -9.27
N GLN A 67 4.71 12.83 -10.40
CA GLN A 67 4.25 14.01 -11.16
C GLN A 67 3.19 14.81 -10.40
N GLU A 68 2.26 14.14 -9.72
CA GLU A 68 1.25 14.80 -8.88
C GLU A 68 1.93 15.57 -7.73
N LEU A 69 2.85 14.93 -7.01
CA LEU A 69 3.61 15.57 -5.93
C LEU A 69 4.47 16.74 -6.44
N SER A 70 5.11 16.60 -7.60
CA SER A 70 5.90 17.68 -8.21
C SER A 70 5.02 18.85 -8.62
N LYS A 71 3.85 18.59 -9.21
CA LYS A 71 2.89 19.64 -9.54
C LYS A 71 2.37 20.38 -8.31
N GLU A 72 2.04 19.65 -7.24
CA GLU A 72 1.61 20.27 -5.98
C GLU A 72 2.72 21.12 -5.37
N TYR A 73 3.99 20.71 -5.51
CA TYR A 73 5.12 21.51 -5.09
C TYR A 73 5.20 22.81 -5.87
N ASP A 74 5.15 22.73 -7.19
CA ASP A 74 5.24 23.89 -8.09
C ASP A 74 4.05 24.86 -7.92
N ASN A 75 2.89 24.38 -7.44
CA ASN A 75 1.75 25.23 -7.13
C ASN A 75 1.99 26.12 -5.90
N GLU A 76 2.82 25.67 -4.95
CA GLU A 76 3.13 26.38 -3.71
C GLU A 76 4.46 27.14 -3.77
N PHE A 77 5.44 26.62 -4.53
CA PHE A 77 6.80 27.14 -4.60
C PHE A 77 7.23 27.40 -6.05
N SER A 78 7.86 28.56 -6.29
CA SER A 78 8.23 29.01 -7.64
C SER A 78 9.65 28.62 -8.08
N ASP A 79 10.43 28.00 -7.18
CA ASP A 79 11.78 27.51 -7.46
C ASP A 79 11.78 26.18 -8.24
N GLY A 80 10.70 25.41 -8.09
CA GLY A 80 10.46 24.15 -8.77
C GLY A 80 11.46 23.05 -8.39
N GLY A 81 11.29 21.87 -8.98
CA GLY A 81 12.22 20.75 -8.79
C GLY A 81 12.11 20.04 -7.44
N GLY A 82 11.01 20.25 -6.71
CA GLY A 82 10.67 19.53 -5.49
C GLY A 82 9.47 18.60 -5.66
N TYR A 83 9.11 17.93 -4.56
CA TYR A 83 7.92 17.09 -4.44
C TYR A 83 7.18 17.47 -3.16
N ALA A 84 5.86 17.58 -3.23
CA ALA A 84 5.00 17.93 -2.11
C ALA A 84 4.85 16.79 -1.08
N VAL A 85 5.96 16.28 -0.55
CA VAL A 85 5.96 15.17 0.41
C VAL A 85 5.29 15.53 1.74
N TRP A 86 5.06 16.81 2.02
CA TRP A 86 4.20 17.24 3.13
C TRP A 86 2.75 16.77 2.99
N LYS A 87 2.28 16.41 1.79
CA LYS A 87 0.94 15.80 1.61
C LYS A 87 0.77 14.48 2.37
N PHE A 88 1.87 13.81 2.77
CA PHE A 88 1.83 12.61 3.62
C PHE A 88 1.72 12.92 5.13
N ARG A 89 1.68 14.20 5.50
CA ARG A 89 1.70 14.69 6.88
C ARG A 89 0.36 15.31 7.26
N SER A 90 0.23 15.78 8.51
CA SER A 90 -0.87 16.67 8.86
C SER A 90 -0.62 18.08 8.30
N ASP A 91 -1.68 18.88 8.16
CA ASP A 91 -1.56 20.30 7.84
C ASP A 91 -1.06 21.15 9.03
N ALA A 92 -0.84 20.53 10.19
CA ALA A 92 -0.32 21.24 11.36
C ALA A 92 1.11 21.72 11.11
N GLN A 93 1.41 22.94 11.56
CA GLN A 93 2.73 23.57 11.41
C GLN A 93 3.55 23.55 12.71
N ASP A 94 2.89 23.34 13.85
CA ASP A 94 3.51 23.36 15.18
C ASP A 94 2.77 22.40 16.11
N GLY A 95 3.43 21.98 17.19
CA GLY A 95 2.87 21.08 18.17
C GLY A 95 3.92 20.37 19.02
N GLU A 96 3.58 19.18 19.50
CA GLU A 96 4.49 18.35 20.32
C GLU A 96 5.63 17.77 19.47
N ASP A 97 6.73 17.35 20.09
CA ASP A 97 7.85 16.72 19.38
C ASP A 97 7.61 15.21 19.18
N ILE A 98 6.48 14.88 18.54
CA ILE A 98 6.05 13.50 18.23
C ILE A 98 5.84 13.39 16.72
N ARG A 99 6.49 12.42 16.06
CA ARG A 99 6.36 12.19 14.62
C ARG A 99 6.49 10.70 14.33
N GLU A 100 5.37 9.99 14.35
CA GLU A 100 5.38 8.53 14.25
C GLU A 100 4.15 7.96 13.53
N ILE A 101 4.31 6.76 13.00
CA ILE A 101 3.19 5.93 12.56
C ILE A 101 2.63 5.23 13.80
N GLU A 102 1.32 5.35 14.03
CA GLU A 102 0.62 4.59 15.07
C GLU A 102 0.22 3.20 14.57
N LYS A 103 -0.24 3.12 13.31
CA LYS A 103 -0.73 1.88 12.71
C LYS A 103 -0.77 1.96 11.19
N ILE A 104 -0.58 0.85 10.50
CA ILE A 104 -0.92 0.69 9.08
C ILE A 104 -1.98 -0.40 8.96
N GLU A 105 -3.13 -0.07 8.36
CA GLU A 105 -4.27 -0.96 8.18
C GLU A 105 -4.44 -1.32 6.70
N PRO A 106 -4.26 -2.60 6.29
CA PRO A 106 -4.63 -3.02 4.95
C PRO A 106 -6.16 -2.98 4.79
N LEU A 107 -6.63 -2.34 3.73
CA LEU A 107 -8.06 -2.24 3.40
C LEU A 107 -8.49 -3.26 2.32
N GLY A 108 -7.55 -4.00 1.74
CA GLY A 108 -7.75 -4.78 0.53
C GLY A 108 -7.51 -3.96 -0.74
N ASP A 109 -7.50 -4.62 -1.89
CA ASP A 109 -7.32 -4.00 -3.21
C ASP A 109 -6.08 -3.09 -3.33
N GLY A 110 -5.01 -3.43 -2.61
CA GLY A 110 -3.74 -2.69 -2.61
C GLY A 110 -3.81 -1.34 -1.86
N LYS A 111 -4.81 -1.13 -1.01
CA LYS A 111 -4.97 0.10 -0.22
C LYS A 111 -4.57 -0.10 1.23
N TYR A 112 -3.91 0.91 1.79
CA TYR A 112 -3.44 0.91 3.16
C TYR A 112 -3.74 2.26 3.81
N THR A 113 -4.46 2.27 4.93
CA THR A 113 -4.60 3.47 5.77
C THR A 113 -3.41 3.56 6.71
N VAL A 114 -2.67 4.66 6.63
CA VAL A 114 -1.61 5.01 7.56
C VAL A 114 -2.20 5.92 8.62
N HIS A 115 -2.28 5.43 9.85
CA HIS A 115 -2.61 6.22 11.03
C HIS A 115 -1.31 6.74 11.63
N TYR A 116 -1.21 8.04 11.83
CA TYR A 116 0.02 8.68 12.32
C TYR A 116 -0.29 9.74 13.37
N ASN A 117 0.74 10.10 14.12
CA ASN A 117 0.76 11.25 15.02
C ASN A 117 1.85 12.20 14.53
N ASP A 118 1.41 13.36 14.02
CA ASP A 118 2.27 14.40 13.49
C ASP A 118 2.18 15.66 14.37
N MET A 119 3.24 15.87 15.13
CA MET A 119 3.38 16.94 16.12
C MET A 119 2.26 16.96 17.17
N GLY A 120 1.83 15.79 17.64
CA GLY A 120 0.69 15.65 18.56
C GLY A 120 -0.68 15.60 17.86
N ASN A 121 -0.73 15.78 16.54
CA ASN A 121 -1.97 15.75 15.77
C ASN A 121 -2.14 14.39 15.09
N LYS A 122 -3.17 13.65 15.51
CA LYS A 122 -3.52 12.38 14.88
C LYS A 122 -4.17 12.60 13.52
N GLY A 123 -3.69 11.89 12.52
CA GLY A 123 -4.20 11.96 11.16
C GLY A 123 -4.16 10.61 10.46
N THR A 124 -4.77 10.58 9.27
CA THR A 124 -4.79 9.40 8.42
C THR A 124 -4.61 9.77 6.96
N HIS A 125 -3.84 8.97 6.24
CA HIS A 125 -3.75 9.00 4.78
C HIS A 125 -3.99 7.61 4.22
N THR A 126 -4.61 7.52 3.04
CA THR A 126 -4.74 6.24 2.33
C THR A 126 -3.75 6.19 1.19
N ILE A 127 -2.90 5.17 1.18
CA ILE A 127 -1.96 4.89 0.09
C ILE A 127 -2.49 3.73 -0.73
N THR A 128 -2.65 3.95 -2.04
CA THR A 128 -2.86 2.85 -3.00
C THR A 128 -1.52 2.44 -3.58
N ILE A 129 -1.23 1.14 -3.59
CA ILE A 129 -0.02 0.58 -4.20
C ILE A 129 -0.30 -0.12 -5.52
N VAL A 130 0.73 -0.23 -6.35
CA VAL A 130 0.76 -1.12 -7.52
C VAL A 130 2.01 -1.99 -7.47
N GLN A 131 1.91 -3.18 -8.04
CA GLN A 131 3.07 -4.06 -8.28
C GLN A 131 3.51 -3.95 -9.74
N GLN A 132 4.77 -3.59 -9.97
CA GLN A 132 5.39 -3.50 -11.29
C GLN A 132 6.70 -4.28 -11.25
N ASP A 133 6.85 -5.27 -12.14
CA ASP A 133 8.05 -6.12 -12.24
C ASP A 133 8.50 -6.76 -10.91
N GLY A 134 7.55 -7.06 -10.02
CA GLY A 134 7.81 -7.66 -8.71
C GLY A 134 8.16 -6.67 -7.60
N GLU A 135 8.20 -5.37 -7.91
CA GLU A 135 8.39 -4.28 -6.95
C GLU A 135 7.08 -3.57 -6.63
N ILE A 136 6.97 -3.04 -5.40
CA ILE A 136 5.81 -2.28 -4.93
C ILE A 136 6.10 -0.79 -5.07
N PHE A 137 5.15 -0.04 -5.62
CA PHE A 137 5.18 1.42 -5.72
C PHE A 137 3.90 2.02 -5.16
N PHE A 138 4.01 3.21 -4.56
CA PHE A 138 2.88 4.05 -4.19
C PHE A 138 2.35 4.73 -5.45
N ASP A 139 1.09 4.53 -5.76
CA ASP A 139 0.47 5.04 -6.98
C ASP A 139 -0.46 6.22 -6.74
N LYS A 140 -1.10 6.25 -5.56
CA LYS A 140 -2.03 7.32 -5.17
C LYS A 140 -1.96 7.58 -3.67
N LEU A 141 -2.22 8.83 -3.32
CA LEU A 141 -2.37 9.32 -1.96
C LEU A 141 -3.72 10.03 -1.87
N ASP A 142 -4.60 9.52 -1.00
CA ASP A 142 -5.96 10.02 -0.75
C ASP A 142 -6.16 10.44 0.72
#